data_AF-A0AAJ0S932-F1
#
_entry.id   AF-A0AAJ0S932-F1
#
_cell.length_a   1.000
_cell.length_b   1.000
_cell.length_c   1.000
_cell.angle_alpha   90.00
_cell.angle_beta   90.00
_cell.angle_gamma   90.00
#
_symmetry.space_group_name_H-M   'P 1'
#
loop_
_entity.id
_entity.type
_entity.pdbx_description
1 polymer ?
#
loop_
_entity_poly.entity_id
_entity_poly.type
_entity_poly.pdbx_seq_one_letter_code
_entity_poly.pdbx_strand_id
1 'polypeptide(L)'
;MAMHHYLRLSFILLFVITSCFCIYFIIKKRRNRKAPKLLSAEKYRSSMIDRMTEISSNDSFFNIWPYVSELKAAKILSKKIKESELVHKVYRNSTEDFEHILLATEKENHFVEVVVDRNKKKAMGYLFLDL
;
A
#
# COMPACT_ATOMS: atom_id res chain seq x y z
N MET A 1 -22.18 48.66 -16.79
CA MET A 1 -21.03 47.81 -17.18
C MET A 1 -20.15 47.37 -16.00
N ALA A 2 -19.90 48.22 -14.99
CA ALA A 2 -19.08 47.86 -13.82
C ALA A 2 -19.67 46.73 -12.95
N MET A 3 -20.98 46.72 -12.71
CA MET A 3 -21.63 45.73 -11.81
C MET A 3 -21.48 44.26 -12.29
N HIS A 4 -21.56 44.03 -13.60
CA HIS A 4 -21.28 42.71 -14.19
C HIS A 4 -19.82 42.28 -14.05
N HIS A 5 -18.89 43.25 -14.05
CA HIS A 5 -17.47 42.98 -13.86
C HIS A 5 -17.18 42.56 -12.41
N TYR A 6 -17.81 43.21 -11.43
CA TYR A 6 -17.70 42.81 -10.02
C TYR A 6 -18.29 41.43 -9.74
N LEU A 7 -19.44 41.11 -10.33
CA LEU A 7 -20.05 39.77 -10.24
C LEU A 7 -19.14 38.70 -10.84
N ARG A 8 -18.56 38.92 -12.03
CA ARG A 8 -17.63 37.95 -12.63
C ARG A 8 -16.37 37.78 -11.79
N LEU A 9 -15.84 38.87 -11.23
CA LEU A 9 -14.65 38.83 -10.38
C LEU A 9 -14.90 38.04 -9.09
N SER A 10 -16.07 38.18 -8.47
CA SER A 10 -16.40 37.43 -7.24
C SER A 10 -16.55 35.93 -7.51
N PHE A 11 -17.13 35.52 -8.66
CA PHE A 11 -17.18 34.12 -9.05
C PHE A 11 -15.79 33.52 -9.30
N ILE A 12 -14.90 34.27 -9.96
CA ILE A 12 -13.51 33.83 -10.18
C ILE A 12 -12.80 33.67 -8.83
N LEU A 13 -12.96 34.63 -7.92
CA LEU A 13 -12.36 34.58 -6.59
C LEU A 13 -12.86 33.35 -5.81
N LEU A 14 -14.17 33.08 -5.83
CA LEU A 14 -14.77 31.91 -5.18
C LEU A 14 -14.22 30.59 -5.76
N PHE A 15 -14.04 30.52 -7.08
CA PHE A 15 -13.47 29.36 -7.75
C PHE A 15 -12.00 29.14 -7.35
N VAL A 16 -11.22 30.20 -7.27
CA VAL A 16 -9.81 30.11 -6.82
C VAL A 16 -9.74 29.65 -5.38
N ILE A 17 -10.56 30.21 -4.48
CA ILE A 17 -10.61 29.82 -3.06
C ILE A 17 -10.97 28.34 -2.92
N THR A 18 -12.01 27.88 -3.62
CA THR A 18 -12.46 26.48 -3.56
C THR A 18 -11.41 25.52 -4.13
N SER A 19 -10.76 25.87 -5.23
CA SER A 19 -9.64 25.10 -5.81
C SER A 19 -8.47 24.97 -4.83
N CYS A 20 -8.07 26.07 -4.18
CA CYS A 20 -7.04 26.05 -3.14
C CYS A 20 -7.41 25.14 -1.96
N PHE A 21 -8.66 25.18 -1.51
CA PHE A 21 -9.16 24.29 -0.46
C PHE A 21 -9.09 22.82 -0.86
N CYS A 22 -9.52 22.47 -2.08
CA CYS A 22 -9.44 21.11 -2.60
C CYS A 22 -7.98 20.61 -2.67
N ILE A 23 -7.06 21.44 -3.18
CA ILE A 23 -5.63 21.12 -3.25
C ILE A 23 -5.07 20.90 -1.84
N TYR A 24 -5.38 21.79 -0.88
CA TYR A 24 -4.96 21.64 0.51
C TYR A 24 -5.42 20.31 1.11
N PHE A 25 -6.69 19.95 0.94
CA PHE A 25 -7.22 18.67 1.44
C PHE A 25 -6.56 17.46 0.80
N ILE A 26 -6.26 17.51 -0.51
CA ILE A 26 -5.54 16.44 -1.21
C ILE A 26 -4.13 16.28 -0.64
N ILE A 27 -3.39 17.40 -0.45
CA ILE A 27 -2.04 17.38 0.12
C ILE A 27 -2.07 16.86 1.56
N LYS A 28 -2.99 17.36 2.40
CA LYS A 28 -3.14 16.92 3.80
C LYS A 28 -3.48 15.44 3.88
N LYS A 29 -4.39 14.94 3.03
CA LYS A 29 -4.76 13.52 2.95
C LYS A 29 -3.57 12.65 2.52
N ARG A 30 -2.76 13.11 1.57
CA ARG A 30 -1.52 12.40 1.17
C ARG A 30 -0.48 12.38 2.27
N ARG A 31 -0.27 13.50 2.98
CA ARG A 31 0.72 13.62 4.07
C ARG A 31 0.35 12.79 5.30
N ASN A 32 -0.95 12.61 5.55
CA ASN A 32 -1.45 11.78 6.66
C ASN A 32 -1.48 10.27 6.34
N ARG A 33 -1.04 9.84 5.15
CA ARG A 33 -0.83 8.41 4.89
C ARG A 33 0.27 7.93 5.83
N LYS A 34 -0.10 7.07 6.77
CA LYS A 34 0.83 6.43 7.69
C LYS A 34 1.81 5.61 6.85
N ALA A 35 3.10 5.70 7.17
CA ALA A 35 4.09 4.87 6.51
C ALA A 35 3.73 3.37 6.64
N PRO A 36 4.13 2.52 5.67
CA PRO A 36 4.01 1.09 5.82
C PRO A 36 4.54 0.66 7.17
N LYS A 37 3.78 -0.16 7.89
CA LYS A 37 4.14 -0.58 9.24
C LYS A 37 5.09 -1.76 9.19
N LEU A 38 6.27 -1.62 9.78
CA LEU A 38 7.15 -2.75 10.07
C LEU A 38 6.49 -3.64 11.15
N LEU A 39 6.37 -4.94 10.85
CA LEU A 39 5.82 -5.92 11.78
C LEU A 39 6.84 -6.28 12.85
N SER A 40 6.37 -6.44 14.09
CA SER A 40 7.16 -7.06 15.14
C SER A 40 7.16 -8.58 14.96
N ALA A 41 8.21 -9.24 15.43
CA ALA A 41 8.34 -10.70 15.39
C ALA A 41 7.14 -11.41 16.04
N GLU A 42 6.61 -10.86 17.14
CA GLU A 42 5.40 -11.40 17.81
C GLU A 42 4.18 -11.42 16.89
N LYS A 43 3.93 -10.30 16.18
CA LYS A 43 2.78 -10.19 15.28
C LYS A 43 2.91 -11.09 14.07
N TYR A 44 4.13 -11.20 13.55
CA TYR A 44 4.45 -12.11 12.46
C TYR A 44 4.24 -13.57 12.87
N ARG A 45 4.75 -13.99 14.03
CA ARG A 45 4.54 -15.36 14.54
C ARG A 45 3.06 -15.64 14.80
N SER A 46 2.30 -14.63 15.26
CA SER A 46 0.86 -14.75 15.45
C SER A 46 0.05 -14.83 14.15
N SER A 47 0.63 -14.57 12.97
CA SER A 47 -0.05 -14.82 11.69
C SER A 47 0.31 -16.17 11.09
N MET A 48 1.35 -16.84 11.60
CA MET A 48 1.77 -18.21 11.22
C MET A 48 1.16 -19.28 12.15
N ILE A 49 -0.09 -19.12 12.57
CA ILE A 49 -0.74 -20.03 13.54
C ILE A 49 -0.90 -21.44 12.96
N ASP A 50 -1.14 -21.53 11.66
CA ASP A 50 -1.39 -22.78 10.95
C ASP A 50 -0.38 -23.03 9.83
N ARG A 51 -0.43 -24.25 9.27
CA ARG A 51 0.37 -24.61 8.10
C ARG A 51 0.13 -23.62 6.96
N MET A 52 1.21 -23.03 6.49
CA MET A 52 1.21 -22.16 5.31
C MET A 52 1.45 -23.00 4.07
N THR A 53 0.58 -22.85 3.07
CA THR A 53 0.70 -23.49 1.76
C THR A 53 0.95 -22.44 0.70
N GLU A 54 1.90 -22.70 -0.19
CA GLU A 54 2.11 -21.88 -1.38
C GLU A 54 0.89 -21.99 -2.30
N ILE A 55 0.31 -20.87 -2.70
CA ILE A 55 -0.80 -20.81 -3.66
C ILE A 55 -0.27 -20.46 -5.04
N SER A 56 -0.96 -20.92 -6.08
CA SER A 56 -0.56 -20.64 -7.46
C SER A 56 -0.79 -19.17 -7.80
N SER A 57 0.00 -18.63 -8.72
CA SER A 57 -0.22 -17.30 -9.30
C SER A 57 -1.58 -17.15 -10.00
N ASN A 58 -2.24 -18.26 -10.35
CA ASN A 58 -3.60 -18.27 -10.88
C ASN A 58 -4.68 -18.13 -9.80
N ASP A 59 -4.33 -18.38 -8.54
CA ASP A 59 -5.26 -18.23 -7.43
C ASP A 59 -5.40 -16.76 -7.07
N SER A 60 -6.65 -16.32 -6.87
CA SER A 60 -6.92 -14.95 -6.46
C SER A 60 -6.35 -14.68 -5.07
N PHE A 61 -5.44 -13.72 -4.96
CA PHE A 61 -4.85 -13.25 -3.71
C PHE A 61 -5.22 -11.78 -3.45
N PHE A 62 -4.98 -11.31 -2.24
CA PHE A 62 -5.30 -9.95 -1.84
C PHE A 62 -4.63 -8.90 -2.74
N ASN A 63 -5.38 -7.85 -3.11
CA ASN A 63 -4.85 -6.74 -3.89
C ASN A 63 -3.82 -5.93 -3.08
N ILE A 64 -2.55 -6.28 -3.21
CA ILE A 64 -1.42 -5.62 -2.54
C ILE A 64 -0.92 -4.38 -3.25
N TRP A 65 -1.32 -4.10 -4.50
CA TRP A 65 -0.76 -3.01 -5.29
C TRP A 65 -0.84 -1.62 -4.61
N PRO A 66 -1.93 -1.28 -3.88
CA PRO A 66 -1.96 -0.08 -3.06
C PRO A 66 -0.87 -0.06 -1.99
N TYR A 67 -0.61 -1.20 -1.33
CA TYR A 67 0.40 -1.33 -0.29
C TYR A 67 1.83 -1.35 -0.85
N VAL A 68 2.06 -2.03 -1.97
CA VAL A 68 3.32 -2.00 -2.73
C VAL A 68 3.68 -0.57 -3.13
N SER A 69 2.70 0.21 -3.56
CA SER A 69 2.90 1.63 -3.89
C SER A 69 3.37 2.43 -2.67
N GLU A 70 2.84 2.14 -1.48
CA GLU A 70 3.29 2.75 -0.23
C GLU A 70 4.71 2.31 0.14
N LEU A 71 5.06 1.04 -0.04
CA LEU A 71 6.42 0.51 0.18
C LEU A 71 7.44 1.17 -0.77
N LYS A 72 7.11 1.34 -2.05
CA LYS A 72 7.94 2.04 -3.05
C LYS A 72 8.08 3.53 -2.71
N ALA A 73 7.01 4.17 -2.21
CA ALA A 73 7.04 5.57 -1.79
C ALA A 73 7.94 5.78 -0.55
N ALA A 74 7.92 4.83 0.38
CA ALA A 74 8.74 4.81 1.59
C ALA A 74 10.20 4.35 1.34
N LYS A 75 10.58 4.08 0.08
CA LYS A 75 11.90 3.56 -0.31
C LYS A 75 12.27 2.20 0.31
N ILE A 76 11.26 1.43 0.74
CA ILE A 76 11.44 0.06 1.26
C ILE A 76 11.61 -0.91 0.08
N LEU A 77 10.79 -0.74 -0.96
CA LEU A 77 10.92 -1.46 -2.22
C LEU A 77 11.52 -0.56 -3.29
N SER A 78 12.29 -1.16 -4.20
CA SER A 78 12.77 -0.45 -5.37
C SER A 78 11.65 -0.17 -6.36
N LYS A 79 11.77 0.98 -7.02
CA LYS A 79 10.92 1.36 -8.15
C LYS A 79 11.33 0.70 -9.47
N LYS A 80 12.51 0.09 -9.55
CA LYS A 80 13.06 -0.51 -10.77
C LYS A 80 12.41 -1.86 -11.12
N ILE A 81 11.96 -2.59 -10.10
CA ILE A 81 11.37 -3.92 -10.28
C ILE A 81 9.96 -3.79 -10.86
N LYS A 82 9.71 -4.49 -11.97
CA LYS A 82 8.41 -4.56 -12.62
C LYS A 82 7.41 -5.27 -11.72
N GLU A 83 6.15 -4.87 -11.78
CA GLU A 83 5.09 -5.48 -10.96
C GLU A 83 4.92 -6.98 -11.25
N SER A 84 5.08 -7.40 -12.50
CA SER A 84 5.02 -8.81 -12.92
C SER A 84 6.10 -9.69 -12.30
N GLU A 85 7.23 -9.12 -11.92
CA GLU A 85 8.40 -9.81 -11.36
C GLU A 85 8.53 -9.59 -9.84
N LEU A 86 7.68 -8.72 -9.27
CA LEU A 86 7.79 -8.29 -7.89
C LEU A 86 7.28 -9.36 -6.92
N VAL A 87 6.16 -10.01 -7.26
CA VAL A 87 5.59 -11.08 -6.41
C VAL A 87 6.37 -12.36 -6.70
N HIS A 88 7.18 -12.77 -5.73
CA HIS A 88 7.97 -14.00 -5.85
C HIS A 88 7.12 -15.22 -5.52
N LYS A 89 6.45 -15.19 -4.35
CA LYS A 89 5.60 -16.27 -3.86
C LYS A 89 4.46 -15.72 -3.02
N VAL A 90 3.37 -16.48 -2.94
CA VAL A 90 2.25 -16.20 -2.04
C VAL A 90 1.96 -17.44 -1.23
N TYR A 91 1.87 -17.27 0.08
CA TYR A 91 1.50 -18.31 1.01
C TYR A 91 0.18 -17.96 1.68
N ARG A 92 -0.67 -18.95 1.85
CA ARG A 92 -1.95 -18.84 2.55
C ARG A 92 -2.01 -19.89 3.65
N ASN A 93 -2.58 -19.51 4.79
CA ASN A 93 -2.83 -20.46 5.87
C ASN A 93 -4.05 -21.35 5.58
N SER A 94 -4.16 -22.49 6.26
CA SER A 94 -5.26 -23.44 6.05
C SER A 94 -6.65 -22.90 6.39
N THR A 95 -6.75 -21.93 7.31
CA THR A 95 -8.03 -21.27 7.64
C THR A 95 -8.37 -20.13 6.68
N GLU A 96 -7.50 -19.83 5.72
CA GLU A 96 -7.62 -18.73 4.77
C GLU A 96 -7.72 -17.31 5.38
N ASP A 97 -7.41 -17.15 6.67
CA ASP A 97 -7.46 -15.86 7.37
C ASP A 97 -6.28 -14.94 7.01
N PHE A 98 -5.12 -15.54 6.73
CA PHE A 98 -3.86 -14.84 6.53
C PHE A 98 -3.21 -15.19 5.19
N GLU A 99 -2.71 -14.15 4.54
CA GLU A 99 -1.86 -14.25 3.36
C GLU A 99 -0.51 -13.61 3.62
N HIS A 100 0.53 -14.32 3.21
CA HIS A 100 1.91 -13.90 3.32
C HIS A 100 2.46 -13.80 1.91
N ILE A 101 2.73 -12.58 1.46
CA ILE A 101 3.12 -12.30 0.08
C ILE A 101 4.57 -11.86 0.07
N LEU A 102 5.40 -12.68 -0.57
CA LEU A 102 6.84 -12.49 -0.63
C LEU A 102 7.19 -11.64 -1.85
N LEU A 103 7.79 -10.48 -1.61
CA LEU A 103 8.19 -9.54 -2.65
C LEU A 103 9.70 -9.57 -2.85
N ALA A 104 10.12 -9.67 -4.10
CA ALA A 104 11.52 -9.59 -4.49
C ALA A 104 12.10 -8.18 -4.26
N THR A 105 13.38 -8.11 -3.92
CA THR A 105 14.14 -6.86 -3.86
C THR A 105 15.25 -6.84 -4.93
N GLU A 106 16.01 -5.75 -5.01
CA GLU A 106 17.13 -5.66 -5.98
C GLU A 106 18.29 -6.60 -5.63
N LYS A 107 18.37 -7.02 -4.36
CA LYS A 107 19.42 -7.92 -3.89
C LYS A 107 18.90 -9.34 -3.91
N GLU A 108 19.74 -10.26 -4.38
CA GLU A 108 19.46 -11.68 -4.25
C GLU A 108 19.30 -12.06 -2.77
N ASN A 109 18.40 -13.01 -2.52
CA ASN A 109 18.02 -13.52 -1.20
C ASN A 109 17.44 -12.52 -0.19
N HIS A 110 17.27 -11.25 -0.58
CA HIS A 110 16.60 -10.26 0.23
C HIS A 110 15.17 -10.10 -0.25
N PHE A 111 14.22 -10.31 0.65
CA PHE A 111 12.80 -10.24 0.37
C PHE A 111 12.09 -9.32 1.36
N VAL A 112 10.98 -8.73 0.89
CA VAL A 112 10.02 -8.05 1.74
C VAL A 112 8.76 -8.89 1.78
N GLU A 113 8.45 -9.44 2.94
CA GLU A 113 7.22 -10.18 3.14
C GLU A 113 6.12 -9.25 3.63
N VAL A 114 4.97 -9.28 2.97
CA VAL A 114 3.79 -8.53 3.35
C VAL A 114 2.78 -9.49 3.97
N VAL A 115 2.40 -9.22 5.22
CA VAL A 115 1.35 -9.99 5.90
C VAL A 115 0.02 -9.28 5.75
N VAL A 116 -0.97 -10.03 5.29
CA VAL A 116 -2.32 -9.57 5.04
C VAL A 116 -3.29 -10.35 5.91
N ASP A 117 -4.19 -9.62 6.57
CA ASP A 117 -5.37 -10.17 7.23
C ASP A 117 -6.55 -10.05 6.25
N ARG A 118 -7.00 -11.19 5.72
CA ARG A 118 -8.10 -11.24 4.72
C ARG A 118 -9.44 -10.93 5.36
N ASN A 119 -9.64 -11.32 6.62
CA ASN A 119 -10.87 -11.02 7.36
C ASN A 119 -11.06 -9.50 7.52
N LYS A 120 -9.98 -8.78 7.81
CA LYS A 120 -9.97 -7.30 7.88
C LYS A 120 -9.77 -6.63 6.53
N LYS A 121 -9.57 -7.40 5.45
CA LYS A 121 -9.26 -6.93 4.09
C LYS A 121 -8.14 -5.89 4.08
N LYS A 122 -7.06 -6.16 4.83
CA LYS A 122 -6.01 -5.16 5.07
C LYS A 122 -4.63 -5.77 5.25
N ALA A 123 -3.62 -5.14 4.66
CA ALA A 123 -2.21 -5.39 4.98
C ALA A 123 -1.90 -4.98 6.43
N MET A 124 -1.44 -5.93 7.23
CA MET A 124 -1.06 -5.70 8.63
C MET A 124 0.27 -4.96 8.73
N GLY A 125 1.19 -5.27 7.82
CA GLY A 125 2.52 -4.69 7.78
C GLY A 125 3.44 -5.47 6.85
N TYR A 126 4.73 -5.16 6.94
CA TYR A 126 5.78 -5.86 6.22
C TYR A 126 6.91 -6.31 7.15
N LEU A 127 7.69 -7.28 6.71
CA LEU A 127 8.90 -7.77 7.36
C LEU A 127 10.01 -7.91 6.30
N PHE A 128 11.27 -7.71 6.70
CA PHE A 128 12.41 -8.06 5.85
C PHE A 128 12.83 -9.50 6.14
N LEU A 129 13.02 -10.27 5.09
CA LEU A 129 13.60 -11.61 5.13
C LEU A 129 14.94 -11.57 4.39
N ASP A 130 15.97 -12.05 5.05
CA ASP A 130 17.29 -12.27 4.49
C ASP A 130 17.54 -13.78 4.61
N LEU A 131 17.63 -14.48 3.46
CA LEU A 131 17.63 -15.94 3.36
C LEU A 131 19.00 -16.52 2.96
#